data_AF-A0A238UWH8-F1
#
_entry.id   AF-A0A238UWH8-F1
#
_cell.length_a   1.000
_cell.length_b   1.000
_cell.length_c   1.000
_cell.angle_alpha   90.00
_cell.angle_beta   90.00
_cell.angle_gamma   90.00
#
_symmetry.space_group_name_H-M   'P 1'
#
loop_
_entity.id
_entity.type
_entity.pdbx_description
1 polymer ?
#
loop_
_entity_poly.entity_id
_entity_poly.type
_entity_poly.pdbx_seq_one_letter_code
_entity_poly.pdbx_strand_id
1 'polypeptide(L)'
;MARLTARDFPPELLELYDFYAHGRITKREFLDRAASYAVGGMTALALLRTLGPDYALAQQIAFTDPGILAEYITYPSPEGHGDVRAYRVRPATDGVANDAPVGGVVVVHENRGLNPYIEDVARRVAKAGFVALAPDGLISVGGYPGNDEQGRELQRRVDPEKLMNDFFAAVEFLRTGAMTTGKVGITGFCYGGGVSNAAAVAFPELAAAVPFYGRQAPVEDVPRITAPLLLHFAETDENVNAGWPAYEAALKQHGKTYEAHIYPGTNHGFHNDSTPRYDEAAARLAWDRTLDWFRTHLA
;
A
#
# COMPACT_ATOMS: atom_id res chain seq x y z
N MET A 1 14.34 10.44 20.90
CA MET A 1 13.42 9.66 21.76
C MET A 1 13.22 8.30 21.11
N ALA A 2 12.94 7.26 21.89
CA ALA A 2 12.60 5.95 21.31
C ALA A 2 11.31 6.07 20.48
N ARG A 3 11.24 5.32 19.38
CA ARG A 3 10.05 5.25 18.52
C ARG A 3 8.90 4.62 19.30
N LEU A 4 7.75 5.29 19.32
CA LEU A 4 6.54 4.76 19.93
C LEU A 4 5.92 3.70 19.02
N THR A 5 5.33 2.69 19.65
CA THR A 5 4.75 1.49 19.06
C THR A 5 3.31 1.33 19.54
N ALA A 6 2.57 0.39 18.95
CA ALA A 6 1.22 0.07 19.38
C ALA A 6 1.13 -0.28 20.89
N ARG A 7 2.20 -0.84 21.46
CA ARG A 7 2.25 -1.22 22.89
C ARG A 7 2.30 -0.02 23.84
N ASP A 8 2.65 1.16 23.33
CA ASP A 8 2.73 2.38 24.12
C ASP A 8 1.36 3.08 24.25
N PHE A 9 0.31 2.53 23.64
CA PHE A 9 -1.04 3.11 23.63
C PHE A 9 -2.10 2.08 24.08
N PRO A 10 -3.18 2.54 24.74
CA PRO A 10 -4.37 1.72 24.94
C PRO A 10 -4.93 1.21 23.60
N PRO A 11 -5.33 -0.08 23.49
CA PRO A 11 -5.90 -0.63 22.26
C PRO A 11 -7.07 0.18 21.70
N GLU A 12 -7.95 0.66 22.58
CA GLU A 12 -9.13 1.46 22.22
C GLU A 12 -8.74 2.83 21.64
N LEU A 13 -7.60 3.39 22.06
CA LEU A 13 -7.07 4.63 21.49
C LEU A 13 -6.49 4.40 20.08
N LEU A 14 -5.87 3.25 19.84
CA LEU A 14 -5.41 2.85 18.51
C LEU A 14 -6.59 2.62 17.57
N GLU A 15 -7.66 1.98 18.03
CA GLU A 15 -8.90 1.78 17.29
C GLU A 15 -9.58 3.12 16.96
N LEU A 16 -9.66 4.03 17.94
CA LEU A 16 -10.13 5.40 17.74
C LEU A 16 -9.35 6.12 16.65
N TYR A 17 -8.02 6.01 16.67
CA TYR A 17 -7.18 6.61 15.65
C TYR A 17 -7.40 5.94 14.29
N ASP A 18 -7.54 4.61 14.26
CA ASP A 18 -7.85 3.87 13.04
C ASP A 18 -9.14 4.39 12.38
N PHE A 19 -10.21 4.58 13.16
CA PHE A 19 -11.45 5.16 12.66
C PHE A 19 -11.25 6.57 12.11
N TYR A 20 -10.44 7.40 12.75
CA TYR A 20 -10.11 8.74 12.25
C TYR A 20 -9.26 8.70 10.97
N ALA A 21 -8.23 7.86 10.94
CA ALA A 21 -7.34 7.67 9.78
C ALA A 21 -8.06 7.04 8.58
N HIS A 22 -9.15 6.32 8.81
CA HIS A 22 -10.04 5.81 7.77
C HIS A 22 -11.22 6.73 7.47
N GLY A 23 -11.31 7.89 8.13
CA GLY A 23 -12.34 8.90 7.88
C GLY A 23 -13.76 8.53 8.35
N ARG A 24 -13.87 7.55 9.25
CA ARG A 24 -15.14 7.09 9.84
C ARG A 24 -15.64 8.02 10.95
N ILE A 25 -14.71 8.71 11.61
CA ILE A 25 -15.00 9.78 12.57
C ILE A 25 -14.25 11.04 12.17
N THR A 26 -14.82 12.19 12.51
CA THR A 26 -14.21 13.50 12.31
C THR A 26 -13.07 13.73 13.31
N LYS A 27 -12.19 14.70 13.00
CA LYS A 27 -11.15 15.15 13.93
C LYS A 27 -11.73 15.59 15.27
N ARG A 28 -12.90 16.25 15.27
CA ARG A 28 -13.58 16.68 16.49
C ARG A 28 -14.00 15.48 17.34
N GLU A 29 -14.68 14.52 16.75
CA GLU A 29 -15.09 13.29 17.44
C GLU A 29 -13.90 12.49 17.98
N PHE A 30 -12.79 12.42 17.22
CA PHE A 30 -11.56 11.83 17.72
C PHE A 30 -11.06 12.57 18.95
N LEU A 31 -10.92 13.91 18.89
CA LEU A 31 -10.39 14.69 20.01
C LEU A 31 -11.27 14.59 21.25
N ASP A 32 -12.59 14.60 21.08
CA ASP A 32 -13.56 14.48 22.17
C ASP A 32 -13.47 13.10 22.85
N ARG A 33 -13.34 12.02 22.07
CA ARG A 33 -13.24 10.65 22.59
C ARG A 33 -11.83 10.32 23.11
N ALA A 34 -10.78 10.87 22.50
CA ALA A 34 -9.40 10.66 22.92
C ALA A 34 -9.06 11.40 24.23
N ALA A 35 -9.87 12.39 24.63
CA ALA A 35 -9.68 13.14 25.87
C ALA A 35 -9.68 12.27 27.13
N SER A 36 -10.40 11.14 27.15
CA SER A 36 -10.38 10.20 28.27
C SER A 36 -9.04 9.49 28.46
N TYR A 37 -8.19 9.46 27.43
CA TYR A 37 -6.85 8.86 27.47
C TYR A 37 -5.73 9.90 27.70
N ALA A 38 -6.09 11.17 27.82
CA ALA A 38 -5.17 12.28 27.99
C ALA A 38 -4.71 12.40 29.45
N VAL A 39 -3.72 11.60 29.84
CA VAL A 39 -3.14 11.58 31.21
C VAL A 39 -1.82 12.34 31.31
N GLY A 40 -1.47 12.82 32.51
CA GLY A 40 -0.12 13.34 32.80
C GLY A 40 0.27 14.63 32.04
N GLY A 41 -0.69 15.48 31.67
CA GLY A 41 -0.44 16.72 30.92
C GLY A 41 -0.45 16.54 29.40
N MET A 42 -0.66 15.33 28.89
CA MET A 42 -0.96 15.09 27.49
C MET A 42 -2.32 15.67 27.13
N THR A 43 -2.46 16.24 25.93
CA THR A 43 -3.75 16.68 25.38
C THR A 43 -4.21 15.70 24.29
N ALA A 44 -5.51 15.66 23.99
CA ALA A 44 -6.02 14.89 22.86
C ALA A 44 -5.35 15.27 21.52
N LEU A 45 -4.96 16.54 21.35
CA LEU A 45 -4.20 16.99 20.18
C LEU A 45 -2.76 16.45 20.19
N ALA A 46 -2.12 16.36 21.36
CA ALA A 46 -0.81 15.73 21.49
C ALA A 46 -0.89 14.23 21.16
N LEU A 47 -1.92 13.53 21.64
CA LEU A 47 -2.17 12.13 21.26
C LEU A 47 -2.36 11.99 19.75
N LEU A 48 -3.17 12.85 19.12
CA LEU A 48 -3.36 12.84 17.68
C LEU A 48 -2.05 13.01 16.90
N ARG A 49 -1.18 13.95 17.31
CA ARG A 49 0.13 14.15 16.68
C ARG A 49 1.03 12.94 16.84
N THR A 50 1.00 12.32 18.02
CA THR A 50 1.84 11.16 18.34
C THR A 50 1.41 9.92 17.56
N LEU A 51 0.10 9.74 17.34
CA LEU A 51 -0.48 8.66 16.54
C LEU A 51 -0.40 8.92 15.02
N GLY A 52 -0.18 10.18 14.63
CA GLY A 52 0.02 10.64 13.27
C GLY A 52 1.31 10.12 12.61
N PRO A 53 1.46 10.31 11.29
CA PRO A 53 2.66 9.90 10.59
C PRO A 53 3.87 10.79 10.93
N ASP A 54 5.01 10.15 11.20
CA ASP A 54 6.34 10.73 11.19
C ASP A 54 7.15 10.09 10.05
N TYR A 55 7.21 10.79 8.92
CA TYR A 55 7.88 10.28 7.71
C TYR A 55 9.39 10.17 7.85
N ALA A 56 10.00 10.84 8.82
CA ALA A 56 11.43 10.67 9.08
C ALA A 56 11.77 9.26 9.57
N LEU A 57 10.81 8.59 10.23
CA LEU A 57 10.94 7.21 10.70
C LEU A 57 10.71 6.16 9.59
N ALA A 58 10.11 6.59 8.46
CA ALA A 58 9.69 5.70 7.40
C ALA A 58 10.76 5.43 6.33
N GLN A 59 11.83 6.23 6.30
CA GLN A 59 12.89 6.09 5.30
C GLN A 59 13.78 4.88 5.63
N GLN A 60 13.56 3.76 4.96
CA GLN A 60 14.45 2.60 5.02
C GLN A 60 15.50 2.64 3.90
N ILE A 61 15.13 3.13 2.72
CA ILE A 61 16.04 3.30 1.58
C ILE A 61 16.18 4.80 1.30
N ALA A 62 17.40 5.33 1.35
CA ALA A 62 17.64 6.73 0.98
C ALA A 62 17.25 6.97 -0.48
N PHE A 63 16.66 8.13 -0.79
CA PHE A 63 16.33 8.50 -2.17
C PHE A 63 17.59 8.67 -3.06
N THR A 64 18.76 8.77 -2.45
CA THR A 64 20.09 8.82 -3.06
C THR A 64 20.88 7.52 -2.95
N ASP A 65 20.25 6.41 -2.55
CA ASP A 65 20.92 5.10 -2.47
C ASP A 65 21.48 4.72 -3.86
N PRO A 66 22.80 4.43 -3.98
CA PRO A 66 23.44 4.18 -5.27
C PRO A 66 22.99 2.87 -5.95
N GLY A 67 22.27 2.01 -5.23
CA GLY A 67 21.68 0.78 -5.75
C GLY A 67 20.33 0.97 -6.44
N ILE A 68 19.83 2.20 -6.56
CA ILE A 68 18.59 2.53 -7.27
C ILE A 68 18.72 3.82 -8.08
N LEU A 69 17.82 3.99 -9.03
CA LEU A 69 17.53 5.29 -9.66
C LEU A 69 16.04 5.57 -9.53
N ALA A 70 15.73 6.69 -8.88
CA ALA A 70 14.37 7.15 -8.64
C ALA A 70 14.07 8.41 -9.45
N GLU A 71 12.90 8.48 -10.06
CA GLU A 71 12.46 9.61 -10.87
C GLU A 71 10.94 9.72 -10.89
N TYR A 72 10.42 10.93 -11.05
CA TYR A 72 9.01 11.10 -11.40
C TYR A 72 8.85 11.06 -12.91
N ILE A 73 7.86 10.32 -13.38
CA ILE A 73 7.47 10.26 -14.78
C ILE A 73 5.98 10.54 -14.93
N THR A 74 5.54 10.66 -16.18
CA THR A 74 4.13 10.56 -16.55
C THR A 74 3.89 9.32 -17.39
N TYR A 75 2.70 8.73 -17.29
CA TYR A 75 2.25 7.64 -18.15
C TYR A 75 0.77 7.85 -18.54
N PRO A 76 0.34 7.34 -19.71
CA PRO A 76 -1.03 7.52 -20.18
C PRO A 76 -2.01 6.58 -19.44
N SER A 77 -3.16 7.14 -19.07
CA SER A 77 -4.33 6.50 -18.46
C SER A 77 -5.60 7.04 -19.14
N PRO A 78 -5.93 6.56 -20.36
CA PRO A 78 -7.01 7.12 -21.17
C PRO A 78 -8.39 6.97 -20.51
N GLU A 79 -8.62 5.85 -19.80
CA GLU A 79 -9.87 5.58 -19.06
C GLU A 79 -9.84 6.15 -17.62
N GLY A 80 -8.74 6.79 -17.23
CA GLY A 80 -8.57 7.45 -15.94
C GLY A 80 -8.44 8.96 -16.10
N HIS A 81 -7.32 9.52 -15.63
CA HIS A 81 -7.10 10.97 -15.60
C HIS A 81 -6.21 11.51 -16.74
N GLY A 82 -6.01 10.75 -17.82
CA GLY A 82 -5.16 11.18 -18.94
C GLY A 82 -3.69 10.94 -18.63
N ASP A 83 -2.89 11.97 -18.40
CA ASP A 83 -1.48 11.81 -18.02
C ASP A 83 -1.32 11.74 -16.51
N VAL A 84 -0.93 10.57 -16.00
CA VAL A 84 -0.79 10.32 -14.56
C VAL A 84 0.67 10.41 -14.16
N ARG A 85 0.96 11.21 -13.13
CA ARG A 85 2.29 11.25 -12.52
C ARG A 85 2.53 9.97 -11.72
N ALA A 86 3.73 9.43 -11.79
CA ALA A 86 4.15 8.32 -10.95
C ALA A 86 5.59 8.49 -10.47
N TYR A 87 5.90 7.92 -9.30
CA TYR A 87 7.26 7.71 -8.84
C TYR A 87 7.76 6.36 -9.34
N ARG A 88 8.70 6.39 -10.28
CA ARG A 88 9.36 5.21 -10.83
C ARG A 88 10.70 5.01 -10.14
N VAL A 89 10.98 3.78 -9.73
CA VAL A 89 12.29 3.39 -9.19
C VAL A 89 12.78 2.14 -9.89
N ARG A 90 14.04 2.13 -10.30
CA ARG A 90 14.67 0.98 -10.96
C ARG A 90 15.99 0.59 -10.29
N PRO A 91 16.41 -0.69 -10.38
CA PRO A 91 17.68 -1.14 -9.83
C PRO A 91 18.86 -0.43 -10.52
N ALA A 92 19.90 -0.14 -9.74
CA ALA A 92 21.13 0.45 -10.20
C ALA A 92 22.33 -0.18 -9.49
N THR A 93 23.52 0.04 -10.03
CA THR A 93 24.81 -0.29 -9.39
C THR A 93 25.68 0.95 -9.45
N ASP A 94 26.14 1.44 -8.29
CA ASP A 94 26.97 2.65 -8.18
C ASP A 94 26.38 3.88 -8.90
N GLY A 95 25.06 4.05 -8.85
CA GLY A 95 24.34 5.15 -9.49
C GLY A 95 24.13 4.99 -11.00
N VAL A 96 24.51 3.84 -11.57
CA VAL A 96 24.32 3.52 -12.98
C VAL A 96 23.18 2.52 -13.14
N ALA A 97 22.26 2.81 -14.04
CA ALA A 97 21.12 1.95 -14.30
C ALA A 97 21.53 0.54 -14.75
N ASN A 98 20.81 -0.47 -14.27
CA ASN A 98 20.89 -1.79 -14.88
C ASN A 98 19.96 -1.81 -16.11
N ASP A 99 20.54 -1.94 -17.32
CA ASP A 99 19.78 -1.90 -18.58
C ASP A 99 19.06 -3.23 -18.92
N ALA A 100 19.33 -4.29 -18.16
CA ALA A 100 18.63 -5.56 -18.33
C ALA A 100 17.17 -5.44 -17.86
N PRO A 101 16.18 -5.86 -18.67
CA PRO A 101 14.79 -5.88 -18.24
C PRO A 101 14.59 -6.81 -17.04
N VAL A 102 13.81 -6.37 -16.06
CA VAL A 102 13.49 -7.13 -14.84
C VAL A 102 11.98 -7.20 -14.61
N GLY A 103 11.49 -7.94 -13.62
CA GLY A 103 10.08 -7.90 -13.25
C GLY A 103 9.62 -6.50 -12.84
N GLY A 104 8.40 -6.13 -13.22
CA GLY A 104 7.77 -4.86 -12.82
C GLY A 104 6.81 -5.05 -11.64
N VAL A 105 6.72 -4.06 -10.75
CA VAL A 105 5.77 -4.04 -9.64
C VAL A 105 5.08 -2.69 -9.58
N VAL A 106 3.75 -2.69 -9.70
CA VAL A 106 2.93 -1.53 -9.37
C VAL A 106 2.75 -1.47 -7.86
N VAL A 107 3.04 -0.32 -7.25
CA VAL A 107 2.89 -0.08 -5.81
C VAL A 107 1.74 0.90 -5.59
N VAL A 108 0.63 0.39 -5.06
CA VAL A 108 -0.59 1.20 -4.85
C VAL A 108 -0.62 1.76 -3.44
N HIS A 109 -0.80 3.08 -3.34
CA HIS A 109 -0.83 3.80 -2.08
C HIS A 109 -2.08 3.53 -1.23
N GLU A 110 -2.07 4.03 0.01
CA GLU A 110 -3.22 3.98 0.91
C GLU A 110 -4.30 5.01 0.52
N ASN A 111 -5.23 5.33 1.42
CA ASN A 111 -6.34 6.26 1.18
C ASN A 111 -5.95 7.76 1.18
N ARG A 112 -4.67 8.09 0.97
CA ARG A 112 -4.13 9.45 1.14
C ARG A 112 -3.04 9.83 0.14
N GLY A 113 -3.03 9.22 -1.04
CA GLY A 113 -2.11 9.54 -2.12
C GLY A 113 -0.68 9.02 -1.95
N LEU A 114 0.17 9.41 -2.88
CA LEU A 114 1.60 9.06 -2.94
C LEU A 114 2.40 9.85 -1.90
N ASN A 115 2.39 9.35 -0.66
CA ASN A 115 3.15 9.93 0.45
C ASN A 115 4.59 9.36 0.53
N PRO A 116 5.48 9.93 1.38
CA PRO A 116 6.87 9.48 1.48
C PRO A 116 7.05 8.01 1.88
N TYR A 117 6.11 7.42 2.63
CA TYR A 117 6.14 6.00 2.97
C TYR A 117 5.98 5.13 1.72
N ILE A 118 5.03 5.43 0.84
CA ILE A 118 4.82 4.67 -0.40
C ILE A 118 6.00 4.85 -1.36
N GLU A 119 6.57 6.05 -1.45
CA GLU A 119 7.80 6.25 -2.21
C GLU A 119 8.96 5.42 -1.66
N ASP A 120 9.08 5.29 -0.33
CA ASP A 120 10.07 4.39 0.29
C ASP A 120 9.82 2.92 -0.06
N VAL A 121 8.57 2.46 -0.03
CA VAL A 121 8.24 1.10 -0.46
C VAL A 121 8.62 0.87 -1.93
N ALA A 122 8.37 1.83 -2.82
CA ALA A 122 8.84 1.73 -4.21
C ALA A 122 10.37 1.60 -4.30
N ARG A 123 11.12 2.31 -3.45
CA ARG A 123 12.58 2.14 -3.33
C ARG A 123 12.96 0.75 -2.80
N ARG A 124 12.26 0.21 -1.80
CA ARG A 124 12.47 -1.15 -1.27
C ARG A 124 12.28 -2.21 -2.35
N VAL A 125 11.23 -2.07 -3.16
CA VAL A 125 10.96 -2.95 -4.31
C VAL A 125 12.12 -2.90 -5.31
N ALA A 126 12.61 -1.70 -5.63
CA ALA A 126 13.74 -1.55 -6.55
C ALA A 126 15.06 -2.11 -6.00
N LYS A 127 15.31 -1.94 -4.70
CA LYS A 127 16.45 -2.59 -4.03
C LYS A 127 16.36 -4.11 -4.03
N ALA A 128 15.16 -4.68 -4.14
CA ALA A 128 14.96 -6.12 -4.27
C ALA A 128 15.14 -6.64 -5.71
N GLY A 129 15.43 -5.77 -6.69
CA GLY A 129 15.73 -6.16 -8.07
C GLY A 129 14.60 -5.99 -9.08
N PHE A 130 13.50 -5.30 -8.72
CA PHE A 130 12.35 -5.07 -9.60
C PHE A 130 12.27 -3.61 -10.06
N VAL A 131 11.58 -3.33 -11.17
CA VAL A 131 11.15 -1.96 -11.48
C VAL A 131 9.88 -1.67 -10.69
N ALA A 132 9.89 -0.62 -9.88
CA ALA A 132 8.72 -0.16 -9.13
C ALA A 132 8.07 1.05 -9.82
N LEU A 133 6.74 1.06 -9.87
CA LEU A 133 5.96 2.22 -10.29
C LEU A 133 4.87 2.50 -9.26
N ALA A 134 4.92 3.66 -8.62
CA ALA A 134 3.92 4.11 -7.67
C ALA A 134 3.16 5.32 -8.23
N PRO A 135 1.97 5.14 -8.81
CA PRO A 135 1.16 6.24 -9.33
C PRO A 135 0.70 7.22 -8.25
N ASP A 136 0.63 8.50 -8.59
CA ASP A 136 0.05 9.55 -7.75
C ASP A 136 -1.46 9.66 -8.04
N GLY A 137 -2.27 8.96 -7.25
CA GLY A 137 -3.72 8.99 -7.35
C GLY A 137 -4.36 10.34 -7.00
N LEU A 138 -3.59 11.33 -6.56
CA LEU A 138 -4.08 12.68 -6.26
C LEU A 138 -3.70 13.70 -7.34
N ILE A 139 -3.04 13.28 -8.42
CA ILE A 139 -2.51 14.22 -9.43
C ILE A 139 -3.60 15.13 -10.04
N SER A 140 -4.80 14.59 -10.26
CA SER A 140 -5.95 15.35 -10.81
C SER A 140 -6.47 16.45 -9.87
N VAL A 141 -6.06 16.41 -8.59
CA VAL A 141 -6.42 17.38 -7.56
C VAL A 141 -5.18 18.02 -6.90
N GLY A 142 -4.03 17.97 -7.58
CA GLY A 142 -2.80 18.69 -7.20
C GLY A 142 -1.67 17.83 -6.61
N GLY A 143 -1.87 16.52 -6.48
CA GLY A 143 -0.90 15.59 -5.88
C GLY A 143 -0.96 15.56 -4.35
N TYR A 144 -0.03 14.80 -3.73
CA TYR A 144 0.04 14.69 -2.27
C TYR A 144 0.28 16.07 -1.60
N PRO A 145 -0.59 16.53 -0.68
CA PRO A 145 -0.55 17.91 -0.16
C PRO A 145 0.44 18.09 1.01
N GLY A 146 1.31 17.11 1.26
CA GLY A 146 2.29 17.13 2.36
C GLY A 146 1.74 16.70 3.73
N ASN A 147 0.47 16.35 3.83
CA ASN A 147 -0.12 15.78 5.05
C ASN A 147 -1.28 14.82 4.76
N ASP A 148 -1.42 13.81 5.62
CA ASP A 148 -2.36 12.71 5.41
C ASP A 148 -3.83 13.09 5.58
N GLU A 149 -4.13 14.07 6.42
CA GLU A 149 -5.51 14.53 6.64
C GLU A 149 -6.09 15.14 5.35
N GLN A 150 -5.38 16.09 4.74
CA GLN A 150 -5.77 16.67 3.46
C GLN A 150 -5.68 15.65 2.31
N GLY A 151 -4.68 14.75 2.33
CA GLY A 151 -4.58 13.68 1.33
C GLY A 151 -5.84 12.80 1.29
N ARG A 152 -6.38 12.44 2.45
CA ARG A 152 -7.66 11.70 2.54
C ARG A 152 -8.85 12.50 2.03
N GLU A 153 -8.90 13.79 2.36
CA GLU A 153 -9.97 14.67 1.87
C GLU A 153 -9.94 14.83 0.36
N LEU A 154 -8.76 14.95 -0.23
CA LEU A 154 -8.56 15.02 -1.67
C LEU A 154 -8.94 13.70 -2.34
N GLN A 155 -8.46 12.56 -1.83
CA GLN A 155 -8.76 11.26 -2.45
C GLN A 155 -10.26 10.96 -2.52
N ARG A 156 -11.03 11.37 -1.50
CA ARG A 156 -12.50 11.22 -1.49
C ARG A 156 -13.23 12.02 -2.57
N ARG A 157 -12.58 13.03 -3.16
CA ARG A 157 -13.12 13.85 -4.26
C ARG A 157 -12.72 13.32 -5.64
N VAL A 158 -11.74 12.41 -5.69
CA VAL A 158 -11.33 11.78 -6.94
C VAL A 158 -12.38 10.74 -7.34
N ASP A 159 -12.69 10.70 -8.63
CA ASP A 159 -13.59 9.68 -9.16
C ASP A 159 -12.98 8.28 -8.94
N PRO A 160 -13.69 7.36 -8.25
CA PRO A 160 -13.12 6.09 -7.84
C PRO A 160 -12.85 5.14 -9.01
N GLU A 161 -13.61 5.23 -10.09
CA GLU A 161 -13.43 4.41 -11.29
C GLU A 161 -12.19 4.89 -12.05
N LYS A 162 -12.07 6.20 -12.29
CA LYS A 162 -10.89 6.77 -12.94
C LYS A 162 -9.62 6.53 -12.14
N LEU A 163 -9.68 6.68 -10.81
CA LEU A 163 -8.54 6.41 -9.94
C LEU A 163 -8.09 4.95 -10.03
N MET A 164 -9.05 4.00 -10.05
CA MET A 164 -8.71 2.59 -10.24
C MET A 164 -8.12 2.32 -11.63
N ASN A 165 -8.67 2.96 -12.67
CA ASN A 165 -8.15 2.87 -14.03
C ASN A 165 -6.74 3.44 -14.17
N ASP A 166 -6.35 4.44 -13.37
CA ASP A 166 -4.97 4.92 -13.34
C ASP A 166 -4.00 3.82 -12.89
N PHE A 167 -4.33 3.07 -11.83
CA PHE A 167 -3.48 1.95 -11.40
C PHE A 167 -3.49 0.80 -12.40
N PHE A 168 -4.61 0.56 -13.08
CA PHE A 168 -4.70 -0.45 -14.15
C PHE A 168 -3.85 -0.07 -15.36
N ALA A 169 -3.87 1.20 -15.76
CA ALA A 169 -3.00 1.72 -16.79
C ALA A 169 -1.50 1.62 -16.40
N ALA A 170 -1.16 1.71 -15.11
CA ALA A 170 0.20 1.49 -14.63
C ALA A 170 0.67 0.04 -14.83
N VAL A 171 -0.23 -0.94 -14.66
CA VAL A 171 0.06 -2.36 -14.95
C VAL A 171 0.39 -2.53 -16.43
N GLU A 172 -0.45 -2.00 -17.32
CA GLU A 172 -0.22 -2.07 -18.77
C GLU A 172 1.04 -1.33 -19.22
N PHE A 173 1.30 -0.16 -18.63
CA PHE A 173 2.49 0.63 -18.90
C PHE A 173 3.77 -0.11 -18.54
N LEU A 174 3.82 -0.77 -17.37
CA LEU A 174 4.96 -1.62 -17.02
C LEU A 174 5.06 -2.84 -17.94
N ARG A 175 3.94 -3.49 -18.26
CA ARG A 175 3.90 -4.73 -19.05
C ARG A 175 4.42 -4.56 -20.47
N THR A 176 4.22 -3.39 -21.05
CA THR A 176 4.64 -3.05 -22.42
C THR A 176 5.95 -2.24 -22.48
N GLY A 177 6.50 -1.83 -21.33
CA GLY A 177 7.70 -1.01 -21.23
C GLY A 177 9.00 -1.80 -21.40
N ALA A 178 9.97 -1.23 -22.10
CA ALA A 178 11.27 -1.87 -22.38
C ALA A 178 12.14 -2.15 -21.14
N MET A 179 11.83 -1.53 -20.00
CA MET A 179 12.55 -1.76 -18.74
C MET A 179 12.08 -3.02 -18.01
N THR A 180 10.97 -3.64 -18.43
CA THR A 180 10.44 -4.85 -17.79
C THR A 180 10.50 -6.06 -18.72
N THR A 181 10.49 -7.25 -18.14
CA THR A 181 10.36 -8.53 -18.88
C THR A 181 8.94 -8.75 -19.43
N GLY A 182 8.02 -7.80 -19.21
CA GLY A 182 6.59 -7.96 -19.41
C GLY A 182 5.89 -8.70 -18.28
N LYS A 183 6.62 -9.27 -17.30
CA LYS A 183 6.01 -9.81 -16.08
C LYS A 183 5.79 -8.69 -15.07
N VAL A 184 4.52 -8.44 -14.74
CA VAL A 184 4.13 -7.38 -13.80
C VAL A 184 3.35 -7.97 -12.64
N GLY A 185 3.78 -7.65 -11.43
CA GLY A 185 3.01 -7.86 -10.21
C GLY A 185 2.44 -6.54 -9.68
N ILE A 186 1.56 -6.65 -8.69
CA ILE A 186 1.00 -5.50 -7.98
C ILE A 186 1.03 -5.77 -6.48
N THR A 187 1.38 -4.75 -5.71
CA THR A 187 1.21 -4.73 -4.25
C THR A 187 0.57 -3.43 -3.84
N GLY A 188 -0.18 -3.44 -2.75
CA GLY A 188 -0.75 -2.23 -2.20
C GLY A 188 -1.27 -2.41 -0.80
N PHE A 189 -1.44 -1.28 -0.12
CA PHE A 189 -1.72 -1.23 1.31
C PHE A 189 -3.06 -0.54 1.56
N CYS A 190 -3.89 -1.08 2.45
CA CYS A 190 -5.21 -0.49 2.77
C CYS A 190 -6.06 -0.42 1.49
N TYR A 191 -6.39 0.80 1.03
CA TYR A 191 -7.00 1.06 -0.28
C TYR A 191 -6.29 0.31 -1.41
N GLY A 192 -4.95 0.36 -1.45
CA GLY A 192 -4.16 -0.30 -2.47
C GLY A 192 -4.20 -1.83 -2.42
N GLY A 193 -4.51 -2.42 -1.26
CA GLY A 193 -4.76 -3.85 -1.18
C GLY A 193 -6.07 -4.23 -1.87
N GLY A 194 -7.09 -3.37 -1.77
CA GLY A 194 -8.32 -3.50 -2.56
C GLY A 194 -8.08 -3.41 -4.06
N VAL A 195 -7.29 -2.42 -4.49
CA VAL A 195 -6.90 -2.26 -5.90
C VAL A 195 -6.08 -3.46 -6.39
N SER A 196 -5.22 -4.04 -5.56
CA SER A 196 -4.45 -5.25 -5.91
C SER A 196 -5.36 -6.45 -6.19
N ASN A 197 -6.39 -6.67 -5.38
CA ASN A 197 -7.41 -7.69 -5.64
C ASN A 197 -8.22 -7.39 -6.91
N ALA A 198 -8.60 -6.12 -7.13
CA ALA A 198 -9.33 -5.72 -8.33
C ALA A 198 -8.50 -5.91 -9.61
N ALA A 199 -7.20 -5.61 -9.56
CA ALA A 199 -6.27 -5.86 -10.66
C ALA A 199 -6.15 -7.36 -10.97
N ALA A 200 -6.13 -8.22 -9.95
CA ALA A 200 -6.08 -9.67 -10.14
C ALA A 200 -7.35 -10.22 -10.84
N VAL A 201 -8.50 -9.57 -10.67
CA VAL A 201 -9.74 -9.87 -11.40
C VAL A 201 -9.70 -9.34 -12.85
N ALA A 202 -9.13 -8.15 -13.03
CA ALA A 202 -9.14 -7.44 -14.31
C ALA A 202 -8.11 -7.97 -15.32
N PHE A 203 -6.93 -8.39 -14.85
CA PHE A 203 -5.79 -8.75 -15.68
C PHE A 203 -5.44 -10.23 -15.57
N PRO A 204 -5.87 -11.09 -16.51
CA PRO A 204 -5.48 -12.50 -16.52
C PRO A 204 -3.97 -12.69 -16.74
N GLU A 205 -3.29 -11.72 -17.34
CA GLU A 205 -1.83 -11.72 -17.56
C GLU A 205 -1.02 -11.20 -16.36
N LEU A 206 -1.66 -10.74 -15.28
CA LEU A 206 -0.97 -10.26 -14.09
C LEU A 206 -0.19 -11.40 -13.44
N ALA A 207 1.11 -11.20 -13.23
CA ALA A 207 2.02 -12.27 -12.80
C ALA A 207 1.83 -12.63 -11.32
N ALA A 208 1.47 -11.67 -10.47
CA ALA A 208 1.15 -11.88 -9.05
C ALA A 208 0.43 -10.66 -8.46
N ALA A 209 -0.38 -10.85 -7.42
CA ALA A 209 -0.93 -9.76 -6.62
C ALA A 209 -0.71 -9.99 -5.12
N VAL A 210 -0.30 -8.94 -4.41
CA VAL A 210 0.04 -8.99 -2.98
C VAL A 210 -0.74 -7.91 -2.21
N PRO A 211 -2.02 -8.15 -1.89
CA PRO A 211 -2.82 -7.22 -1.10
C PRO A 211 -2.43 -7.24 0.39
N PHE A 212 -2.11 -6.07 0.94
CA PHE A 212 -1.96 -5.86 2.38
C PHE A 212 -3.22 -5.22 2.97
N TYR A 213 -3.86 -5.95 3.90
CA TYR A 213 -5.03 -5.53 4.71
C TYR A 213 -6.02 -4.68 3.90
N GLY A 214 -6.38 -5.19 2.72
CA GLY A 214 -7.25 -4.52 1.77
C GLY A 214 -8.56 -5.25 1.55
N ARG A 215 -9.55 -4.54 1.00
CA ARG A 215 -10.85 -5.12 0.65
C ARG A 215 -10.67 -6.31 -0.31
N GLN A 216 -11.48 -7.35 -0.11
CA GLN A 216 -11.50 -8.55 -0.95
C GLN A 216 -12.13 -8.27 -2.32
N ALA A 217 -11.81 -9.10 -3.31
CA ALA A 217 -12.55 -9.11 -4.57
C ALA A 217 -14.01 -9.58 -4.32
N PRO A 218 -14.98 -9.11 -5.13
CA PRO A 218 -16.31 -9.71 -5.15
C PRO A 218 -16.24 -11.21 -5.41
N VAL A 219 -17.04 -12.00 -4.70
CA VAL A 219 -16.99 -13.47 -4.74
C VAL A 219 -17.34 -13.99 -6.14
N GLU A 220 -18.28 -13.32 -6.80
CA GLU A 220 -18.72 -13.58 -8.16
C GLU A 220 -17.62 -13.36 -9.21
N ASP A 221 -16.62 -12.54 -8.92
CA ASP A 221 -15.51 -12.21 -9.82
C ASP A 221 -14.30 -13.11 -9.62
N VAL A 222 -14.23 -13.86 -8.52
CA VAL A 222 -13.14 -14.80 -8.23
C VAL A 222 -12.82 -15.75 -9.37
N PRO A 223 -13.78 -16.32 -10.12
CA PRO A 223 -13.46 -17.18 -11.26
C PRO A 223 -12.53 -16.55 -12.30
N ARG A 224 -12.52 -15.21 -12.43
CA ARG A 224 -11.69 -14.47 -13.37
C ARG A 224 -10.22 -14.36 -12.95
N ILE A 225 -9.93 -14.54 -11.66
CA ILE A 225 -8.58 -14.39 -11.12
C ILE A 225 -7.66 -15.48 -11.67
N THR A 226 -6.56 -15.06 -12.30
CA THR A 226 -5.50 -15.96 -12.79
C THR A 226 -4.19 -15.76 -12.02
N ALA A 227 -3.92 -14.53 -11.60
CA ALA A 227 -2.73 -14.20 -10.82
C ALA A 227 -2.68 -14.95 -9.47
N PRO A 228 -1.52 -15.54 -9.12
CA PRO A 228 -1.26 -16.01 -7.76
C PRO A 228 -1.36 -14.88 -6.73
N LEU A 229 -2.10 -15.12 -5.63
CA LEU A 229 -2.35 -14.14 -4.58
C LEU A 229 -1.54 -14.42 -3.31
N LEU A 230 -0.88 -13.41 -2.76
CA LEU A 230 -0.33 -13.46 -1.39
C LEU A 230 -1.03 -12.40 -0.52
N LEU A 231 -1.87 -12.85 0.41
CA LEU A 231 -2.71 -11.96 1.21
C LEU A 231 -2.16 -11.79 2.63
N HIS A 232 -1.99 -10.54 3.05
CA HIS A 232 -1.53 -10.20 4.41
C HIS A 232 -2.63 -9.50 5.19
N PHE A 233 -3.00 -10.05 6.35
CA PHE A 233 -4.07 -9.53 7.22
C PHE A 233 -3.55 -9.19 8.61
N ALA A 234 -4.03 -8.11 9.18
CA ALA A 234 -3.80 -7.81 10.59
C ALA A 234 -4.80 -8.58 11.46
N GLU A 235 -4.39 -9.10 12.62
CA GLU A 235 -5.29 -9.88 13.48
C GLU A 235 -6.50 -9.07 13.96
N THR A 236 -6.29 -7.80 14.35
CA THR A 236 -7.34 -6.96 14.95
C THR A 236 -8.14 -6.16 13.93
N ASP A 237 -7.92 -6.35 12.63
CA ASP A 237 -8.66 -5.65 11.57
C ASP A 237 -9.97 -6.36 11.22
N GLU A 238 -10.94 -6.30 12.12
CA GLU A 238 -12.24 -6.96 11.96
C GLU A 238 -12.96 -6.54 10.68
N ASN A 239 -12.76 -5.30 10.24
CA ASN A 239 -13.44 -4.75 9.07
C ASN A 239 -13.02 -5.45 7.78
N VAL A 240 -11.71 -5.65 7.59
CA VAL A 240 -11.20 -6.39 6.45
C VAL A 240 -11.42 -7.88 6.69
N ASN A 241 -11.14 -8.39 7.88
CA ASN A 241 -11.20 -9.82 8.18
C ASN A 241 -12.62 -10.41 8.05
N ALA A 242 -13.67 -9.62 8.26
CA ALA A 242 -15.06 -10.05 8.06
C ALA A 242 -15.34 -10.57 6.63
N GLY A 243 -14.66 -10.02 5.61
CA GLY A 243 -14.81 -10.45 4.22
C GLY A 243 -13.96 -11.67 3.84
N TRP A 244 -12.97 -12.04 4.66
CA TRP A 244 -12.02 -13.10 4.33
C TRP A 244 -12.65 -14.50 4.18
N PRO A 245 -13.54 -14.98 5.10
CA PRO A 245 -14.07 -16.34 4.99
C PRO A 245 -14.81 -16.63 3.68
N ALA A 246 -15.60 -15.67 3.18
CA ALA A 246 -16.32 -15.82 1.92
C ALA A 246 -15.37 -15.81 0.72
N TYR A 247 -14.35 -14.94 0.76
CA TYR A 247 -13.34 -14.86 -0.29
C TYR A 247 -12.49 -16.14 -0.35
N GLU A 248 -12.02 -16.66 0.78
CA GLU A 248 -11.24 -17.90 0.84
C GLU A 248 -12.04 -19.10 0.33
N ALA A 249 -13.32 -19.20 0.69
CA ALA A 249 -14.20 -20.25 0.20
C ALA A 249 -14.31 -20.23 -1.33
N ALA A 250 -14.45 -19.05 -1.93
CA ALA A 250 -14.50 -18.87 -3.37
C ALA A 250 -13.15 -19.20 -4.05
N LEU A 251 -12.03 -18.75 -3.47
CA LEU A 251 -10.68 -19.08 -3.96
C LEU A 251 -10.47 -20.60 -3.98
N LYS A 252 -10.84 -21.31 -2.90
CA LYS A 252 -10.79 -22.78 -2.81
C LYS A 252 -11.72 -23.44 -3.83
N GLN A 253 -12.97 -22.99 -3.92
CA GLN A 253 -13.97 -23.53 -4.86
C GLN A 253 -13.50 -23.46 -6.32
N HIS A 254 -12.83 -22.37 -6.69
CA HIS A 254 -12.34 -22.15 -8.06
C HIS A 254 -10.87 -22.55 -8.26
N GLY A 255 -10.26 -23.26 -7.30
CA GLY A 255 -8.90 -23.78 -7.42
C GLY A 255 -7.85 -22.70 -7.66
N LYS A 256 -8.02 -21.51 -7.06
CA LYS A 256 -7.09 -20.39 -7.22
C LYS A 256 -5.81 -20.63 -6.44
N THR A 257 -4.69 -20.16 -6.98
CA THR A 257 -3.39 -20.20 -6.29
C THR A 257 -3.30 -19.04 -5.32
N TYR A 258 -3.23 -19.31 -4.02
CA TYR A 258 -3.04 -18.27 -3.02
C TYR A 258 -2.34 -18.76 -1.75
N GLU A 259 -1.72 -17.83 -1.05
CA GLU A 259 -1.30 -17.94 0.34
C GLU A 259 -1.89 -16.78 1.14
N ALA A 260 -2.31 -17.03 2.39
CA ALA A 260 -2.87 -16.00 3.26
C ALA A 260 -2.26 -16.09 4.66
N HIS A 261 -1.92 -14.93 5.24
CA HIS A 261 -1.32 -14.83 6.56
C HIS A 261 -2.05 -13.79 7.41
N ILE A 262 -2.44 -14.19 8.62
CA ILE A 262 -2.94 -13.29 9.66
C ILE A 262 -1.81 -13.10 10.67
N TYR A 263 -1.42 -11.85 10.93
CA TYR A 263 -0.29 -11.51 11.79
C TYR A 263 -0.75 -11.21 13.22
N PRO A 264 -0.40 -12.04 14.23
CA PRO A 264 -0.89 -11.88 15.60
C PRO A 264 -0.45 -10.55 16.24
N GLY A 265 -1.35 -9.93 17.02
CA GLY A 265 -1.12 -8.70 17.76
C GLY A 265 -1.01 -7.44 16.91
N THR A 266 -1.24 -7.54 15.59
CA THR A 266 -1.11 -6.40 14.66
C THR A 266 -2.43 -5.74 14.35
N ASN A 267 -2.36 -4.43 14.09
CA ASN A 267 -3.47 -3.60 13.63
C ASN A 267 -3.37 -3.33 12.12
N HIS A 268 -4.46 -2.84 11.53
CA HIS A 268 -4.46 -2.32 10.17
C HIS A 268 -3.32 -1.31 9.97
N GLY A 269 -2.57 -1.45 8.88
CA GLY A 269 -1.43 -0.57 8.62
C GLY A 269 -0.12 -0.97 9.32
N PHE A 270 0.01 -2.20 9.84
CA PHE A 270 1.21 -2.64 10.57
C PHE A 270 2.52 -2.55 9.78
N HIS A 271 2.47 -2.50 8.44
CA HIS A 271 3.65 -2.31 7.61
C HIS A 271 4.07 -0.82 7.48
N ASN A 272 3.16 0.12 7.76
CA ASN A 272 3.43 1.54 7.62
C ASN A 272 4.28 2.07 8.78
N ASP A 273 5.59 2.18 8.50
CA ASP A 273 6.62 2.63 9.43
C ASP A 273 6.66 4.15 9.70
N SER A 274 5.73 4.92 9.13
CA SER A 274 5.55 6.31 9.58
C SER A 274 4.67 6.40 10.83
N THR A 275 3.91 5.35 11.20
CA THR A 275 2.90 5.44 12.26
C THR A 275 3.20 4.51 13.43
N PRO A 276 2.64 4.77 14.63
CA PRO A 276 2.83 3.86 15.77
C PRO A 276 2.16 2.50 15.63
N ARG A 277 1.26 2.30 14.64
CA ARG A 277 0.69 0.99 14.33
C ARG A 277 1.71 0.02 13.74
N TYR A 278 2.86 0.51 13.32
CA TYR A 278 3.95 -0.30 12.81
C TYR A 278 4.35 -1.39 13.80
N ASP A 279 4.39 -2.62 13.29
CA ASP A 279 4.98 -3.76 13.99
C ASP A 279 6.16 -4.26 13.14
N GLU A 280 7.38 -4.02 13.61
CA GLU A 280 8.60 -4.30 12.85
C GLU A 280 8.73 -5.79 12.48
N ALA A 281 8.40 -6.68 13.41
CA ALA A 281 8.53 -8.12 13.19
C ALA A 281 7.54 -8.61 12.14
N ALA A 282 6.27 -8.19 12.25
CA ALA A 282 5.24 -8.54 11.27
C ALA A 282 5.49 -7.87 9.91
N ALA A 283 5.87 -6.60 9.89
CA ALA A 283 6.19 -5.86 8.68
C ALA A 283 7.34 -6.51 7.91
N ARG A 284 8.44 -6.85 8.60
CA ARG A 284 9.58 -7.53 7.99
C ARG A 284 9.21 -8.91 7.45
N LEU A 285 8.51 -9.73 8.25
CA LEU A 285 8.09 -11.06 7.81
C LEU A 285 7.15 -11.00 6.59
N ALA A 286 6.18 -10.07 6.60
CA ALA A 286 5.28 -9.89 5.48
C ALA A 286 6.02 -9.41 4.23
N TRP A 287 7.01 -8.51 4.40
CA TRP A 287 7.83 -8.02 3.30
C TRP A 287 8.73 -9.10 2.71
N ASP A 288 9.38 -9.91 3.54
CA ASP A 288 10.22 -11.03 3.09
C ASP A 288 9.40 -12.01 2.25
N ARG A 289 8.20 -12.39 2.71
CA ARG A 289 7.25 -13.23 1.95
C ARG A 289 6.84 -12.58 0.63
N THR A 290 6.57 -11.28 0.63
CA THR A 290 6.22 -10.52 -0.58
C THR A 290 7.34 -10.54 -1.61
N LEU A 291 8.58 -10.33 -1.19
CA LEU A 291 9.72 -10.37 -2.10
C LEU A 291 9.97 -11.78 -2.64
N ASP A 292 9.81 -12.82 -1.82
CA ASP A 292 9.91 -14.21 -2.27
C ASP A 292 8.81 -14.60 -3.26
N TRP A 293 7.58 -14.12 -3.03
CA TRP A 293 6.47 -14.26 -3.97
C TRP A 293 6.80 -13.61 -5.32
N PHE A 294 7.31 -12.38 -5.29
CA PHE A 294 7.71 -11.69 -6.52
C PHE A 294 8.88 -12.36 -7.22
N ARG A 295 9.90 -12.84 -6.49
CA ARG A 295 11.01 -13.60 -7.09
C ARG A 295 10.52 -14.88 -7.78
N THR A 296 9.50 -15.53 -7.22
CA THR A 296 8.92 -16.76 -7.79
C THR A 296 8.13 -16.48 -9.07
N HIS A 297 7.36 -15.38 -9.11
CA HIS A 297 6.38 -15.16 -10.17
C HIS A 297 6.82 -14.14 -11.25
N LEU A 298 7.74 -13.24 -10.93
CA LEU A 298 8.17 -12.14 -11.82
C LEU A 298 9.58 -12.32 -12.40
N ALA A 299 10.35 -13.30 -11.91
CA ALA A 299 11.68 -13.63 -12.45
C ALA A 299 11.63 -14.25 -13.86
#